data_AF-A0A9W5Y4I4-F1
#
_entry.id   AF-A0A9W5Y4I4-F1
#
_cell.length_a   1.000
_cell.length_b   1.000
_cell.length_c   1.000
_cell.angle_alpha   90.00
_cell.angle_beta   90.00
_cell.angle_gamma   90.00
#
_symmetry.space_group_name_H-M   'P 1'
#
loop_
_entity.id
_entity.type
_entity.pdbx_description
1 polymer ?
#
loop_
_entity_poly.entity_id
_entity_poly.type
_entity_poly.pdbx_seq_one_letter_code
_entity_poly.pdbx_strand_id
1 'polypeptide(L)'
;MTNALTSTLKKKKKGFTLIELIIVIAIIAIIAAIAVPNYTKVRNDSRVKADKESAETVKKITQTLLIDGTLSNSDGSVTLTFTNKALTSAVSGSKTLTDYYKDVKAPQEDGATTYAITISSTDGTVSVNNGKSVNTATP
;
A
#
# COMPACT_ATOMS: atom_id res chain seq x y z
N MET A 1 28.00 -63.69 37.19
CA MET A 1 27.15 -62.47 37.29
C MET A 1 27.74 -61.46 36.31
N THR A 2 27.13 -60.96 35.24
CA THR A 2 25.79 -60.96 34.67
C THR A 2 25.97 -60.41 33.25
N ASN A 3 25.75 -61.20 32.19
CA ASN A 3 25.68 -60.67 30.84
C ASN A 3 24.33 -59.96 30.68
N ALA A 4 24.32 -58.64 30.89
CA ALA A 4 23.15 -57.81 30.60
C ALA A 4 23.08 -57.57 29.08
N LEU A 5 22.15 -58.27 28.43
CA LEU A 5 21.68 -58.00 27.07
C LEU A 5 21.29 -56.52 26.96
N THR A 6 22.18 -55.69 26.42
CA THR A 6 21.83 -54.32 26.03
C THR A 6 21.11 -54.43 24.68
N SER A 7 19.79 -54.69 24.75
CA SER A 7 18.91 -54.64 23.59
C SER A 7 18.79 -53.20 23.10
N THR A 8 19.67 -52.81 22.18
CA THR A 8 19.60 -51.54 21.47
C THR A 8 18.32 -51.50 20.64
N LEU A 9 17.27 -50.87 21.18
CA LEU A 9 16.00 -50.64 20.49
C LEU A 9 16.27 -49.80 19.23
N LYS A 10 16.43 -50.45 18.06
CA LYS A 10 16.48 -49.77 16.76
C LYS A 10 15.13 -49.08 16.53
N LYS A 11 15.07 -47.76 16.75
CA LYS A 11 13.93 -46.92 16.32
C LYS A 11 13.78 -47.08 14.81
N LYS A 12 12.73 -47.76 14.36
CA LYS A 12 12.37 -47.80 12.93
C LYS A 12 12.06 -46.37 12.49
N LYS A 13 12.93 -45.79 11.66
CA LYS A 13 12.63 -44.52 11.00
C LYS A 13 11.51 -44.78 10.00
N LYS A 14 10.28 -44.36 10.33
CA LYS A 14 9.20 -44.27 9.35
C LYS A 14 9.56 -43.11 8.41
N GLY A 15 9.96 -43.44 7.19
CA GLY A 15 10.17 -42.45 6.13
C GLY A 15 8.82 -41.96 5.59
N PHE A 16 8.79 -40.71 5.15
CA PHE A 16 7.65 -40.14 4.43
C PHE A 16 7.48 -40.87 3.10
N THR A 17 6.26 -41.27 2.74
CA THR A 17 6.00 -41.94 1.47
C THR A 17 5.91 -40.91 0.34
N LEU A 18 6.32 -41.29 -0.87
CA LEU A 18 6.19 -40.41 -2.05
C LEU A 18 4.73 -40.08 -2.36
N ILE A 19 3.82 -41.01 -2.09
CA ILE A 19 2.38 -40.79 -2.30
C ILE A 19 1.80 -39.75 -1.33
N GLU A 20 2.26 -39.74 -0.07
CA GLU A 20 1.89 -38.69 0.89
C GLU A 20 2.34 -37.31 0.40
N LEU A 21 3.50 -37.20 -0.25
CA LEU A 21 3.96 -35.93 -0.82
C LEU A 21 3.10 -35.47 -2.00
N ILE A 22 2.74 -36.40 -2.90
CA ILE A 22 1.99 -36.10 -4.13
C ILE A 22 0.59 -35.57 -3.80
N ILE A 23 -0.10 -36.16 -2.81
CA ILE A 23 -1.43 -35.71 -2.40
C ILE A 23 -1.38 -34.30 -1.81
N VAL A 24 -0.35 -33.98 -1.03
CA VAL A 24 -0.18 -32.66 -0.40
C VAL A 24 -0.02 -31.57 -1.45
N ILE A 25 0.86 -31.78 -2.44
CA ILE A 25 1.06 -30.78 -3.52
C ILE A 25 -0.19 -30.63 -4.40
N ALA A 26 -0.97 -31.70 -4.60
CA ALA A 26 -2.21 -31.66 -5.36
C ALA A 26 -3.27 -30.77 -4.68
N ILE A 27 -3.42 -30.88 -3.36
CA ILE A 27 -4.37 -30.05 -2.61
C ILE A 27 -3.90 -28.58 -2.57
N ILE A 28 -2.60 -28.34 -2.35
CA ILE A 28 -2.03 -26.98 -2.37
C ILE A 28 -2.25 -26.31 -3.74
N ALA A 29 -2.11 -27.06 -4.83
CA ALA A 29 -2.34 -26.54 -6.18
C ALA A 29 -3.77 -26.04 -6.40
N ILE A 30 -4.78 -26.78 -5.90
CA ILE A 30 -6.19 -26.37 -6.00
C ILE A 30 -6.46 -25.10 -5.19
N ILE A 31 -5.97 -25.03 -3.95
CA ILE A 31 -6.14 -23.84 -3.10
C ILE A 31 -5.42 -22.63 -3.70
N ALA A 32 -4.19 -22.82 -4.19
CA ALA A 32 -3.38 -21.78 -4.79
C ALA A 32 -4.05 -21.17 -6.03
N ALA A 33 -4.70 -22.00 -6.87
CA ALA A 33 -5.39 -21.53 -8.08
C ALA A 33 -6.49 -20.50 -7.76
N ILE A 34 -7.22 -20.66 -6.65
CA ILE A 34 -8.28 -19.73 -6.23
C ILE A 34 -7.70 -18.58 -5.39
N ALA A 35 -6.72 -18.87 -4.54
CA ALA A 35 -6.17 -17.90 -3.60
C ALA A 35 -5.34 -16.80 -4.28
N VAL A 36 -4.49 -17.14 -5.27
CA VAL A 36 -3.58 -16.20 -5.94
C VAL A 36 -4.30 -15.03 -6.64
N PRO A 37 -5.33 -15.24 -7.49
CA PRO A 37 -6.04 -14.13 -8.13
C PRO A 37 -6.78 -13.25 -7.11
N ASN A 38 -7.43 -13.86 -6.11
CA ASN A 38 -8.16 -13.14 -5.08
C ASN A 38 -7.24 -12.32 -4.16
N TYR A 39 -6.09 -12.87 -3.77
CA TYR A 39 -5.11 -12.17 -2.95
C TYR A 39 -4.59 -10.90 -3.63
N THR A 40 -4.31 -10.98 -4.94
CA THR A 40 -3.83 -9.83 -5.71
C THR A 40 -4.88 -8.73 -5.79
N LYS A 41 -6.14 -9.10 -6.04
CA LYS A 41 -7.26 -8.15 -6.06
C LYS A 41 -7.46 -7.47 -4.71
N VAL A 42 -7.60 -8.23 -3.63
CA VAL A 42 -7.80 -7.69 -2.28
C VAL A 42 -6.65 -6.78 -1.87
N ARG A 43 -5.40 -7.13 -2.23
CA ARG A 43 -4.23 -6.29 -1.98
C ARG A 43 -4.33 -4.95 -2.73
N ASN A 44 -4.72 -4.98 -4.00
CA ASN A 44 -4.88 -3.76 -4.79
C ASN A 44 -6.03 -2.89 -4.27
N ASP A 45 -7.19 -3.49 -3.98
CA ASP A 45 -8.34 -2.77 -3.42
C ASP A 45 -7.99 -2.12 -2.08
N SER A 46 -7.22 -2.81 -1.23
CA SER A 46 -6.74 -2.27 0.04
C SER A 46 -5.80 -1.08 -0.15
N ARG A 47 -4.96 -1.10 -1.19
CA ARG A 47 -4.07 0.01 -1.54
C ARG A 47 -4.85 1.22 -2.03
N VAL A 48 -5.83 1.02 -2.93
CA VAL A 48 -6.71 2.09 -3.42
C VAL A 48 -7.48 2.73 -2.25
N LYS A 49 -7.99 1.90 -1.32
CA LYS A 49 -8.70 2.41 -0.15
C LYS A 49 -7.78 3.24 0.76
N ALA A 50 -6.56 2.77 1.03
CA ALA A 50 -5.58 3.52 1.81
C ALA A 50 -5.20 4.86 1.14
N ASP A 51 -5.11 4.88 -0.18
CA ASP A 51 -4.84 6.09 -0.96
C ASP A 51 -6.00 7.07 -0.90
N LYS A 52 -7.25 6.58 -0.97
CA LYS A 52 -8.43 7.42 -0.80
C LYS A 52 -8.47 8.08 0.59
N GLU A 53 -8.20 7.32 1.64
CA GLU A 53 -8.14 7.85 3.02
C GLU A 53 -7.03 8.90 3.17
N SER A 54 -5.86 8.65 2.57
CA SER A 54 -4.73 9.58 2.59
C SER A 54 -5.03 10.84 1.76
N ALA A 55 -5.66 10.71 0.60
CA ALA A 55 -6.09 11.83 -0.24
C ALA A 55 -7.13 12.73 0.44
N GLU A 56 -8.07 12.16 1.20
CA GLU A 56 -9.00 12.94 2.02
C GLU A 56 -8.29 13.70 3.14
N THR A 57 -7.26 13.10 3.75
CA THR A 57 -6.42 13.77 4.76
C THR A 57 -5.66 14.93 4.13
N VAL A 58 -5.04 14.70 2.97
CA VAL A 58 -4.36 15.75 2.18
C VAL A 58 -5.31 16.88 1.85
N LYS A 59 -6.49 16.57 1.32
CA LYS A 59 -7.52 17.56 0.96
C LYS A 59 -7.89 18.44 2.16
N LYS A 60 -8.13 17.84 3.33
CA LYS A 60 -8.45 18.58 4.56
C LYS A 60 -7.32 19.51 4.97
N ILE A 61 -6.07 19.03 4.96
CA ILE A 61 -4.89 19.87 5.26
C ILE A 61 -4.83 21.05 4.28
N THR A 62 -4.95 20.80 2.97
CA THR A 62 -4.93 21.87 1.96
C THR A 62 -6.05 22.89 2.17
N GLN A 63 -7.27 22.44 2.48
CA GLN A 63 -8.39 23.33 2.79
C GLN A 63 -8.11 24.18 4.03
N THR A 64 -7.51 23.61 5.08
CA THR A 64 -7.08 24.38 6.25
C THR A 64 -6.01 25.42 5.89
N LEU A 65 -5.02 25.07 5.07
CA LEU A 65 -3.98 26.00 4.63
C LEU A 65 -4.51 27.11 3.74
N LEU A 66 -5.58 26.86 2.99
CA LEU A 66 -6.27 27.86 2.19
C LEU A 66 -7.03 28.87 3.07
N ILE A 67 -7.64 28.38 4.16
CA ILE A 67 -8.34 29.23 5.15
C ILE A 67 -7.33 30.08 5.94
N ASP A 68 -6.19 29.49 6.30
CA ASP A 68 -5.10 30.17 7.02
C ASP A 68 -4.33 31.18 6.14
N GLY A 69 -4.54 31.17 4.82
CA GLY A 69 -3.86 32.05 3.87
C GLY A 69 -2.42 31.65 3.53
N THR A 70 -1.91 30.56 4.13
CA THR A 70 -0.65 29.93 3.72
C THR A 70 -0.67 29.54 2.23
N LEU A 71 -1.82 29.03 1.78
CA LEU A 71 -2.16 28.83 0.37
C LEU A 71 -3.26 29.78 -0.08
N SER A 72 -3.36 29.99 -1.39
CA SER A 72 -4.36 30.82 -2.04
C SER A 72 -4.95 30.13 -3.26
N ASN A 73 -6.16 30.53 -3.66
CA ASN A 73 -6.80 29.99 -4.87
C ASN A 73 -5.94 30.19 -6.13
N SER A 74 -5.08 31.21 -6.15
CA SER A 74 -4.16 31.51 -7.25
C SER A 74 -2.93 30.59 -7.30
N ASP A 75 -2.64 29.82 -6.24
CA ASP A 75 -1.50 28.91 -6.22
C ASP A 75 -1.69 27.73 -7.18
N GLY A 76 -2.93 27.41 -7.53
CA GLY A 76 -3.31 26.48 -8.61
C GLY A 76 -3.02 25.00 -8.31
N SER A 77 -1.80 24.64 -7.91
CA SER A 77 -1.44 23.26 -7.59
C SER A 77 -0.41 23.14 -6.46
N VAL A 78 -0.48 22.01 -5.76
CA VAL A 78 0.51 21.57 -4.77
C VAL A 78 0.91 20.14 -5.12
N THR A 79 2.21 19.85 -5.09
CA THR A 79 2.74 18.50 -5.34
C THR A 79 3.45 17.97 -4.11
N LEU A 80 2.98 16.85 -3.60
CA LEU A 80 3.64 16.07 -2.55
C LEU A 80 4.42 14.95 -3.23
N THR A 81 5.72 14.89 -2.98
CA THR A 81 6.63 13.90 -3.53
C THR A 81 7.10 12.97 -2.42
N PHE A 82 7.00 11.67 -2.68
CA PHE A 82 7.44 10.63 -1.77
C PHE A 82 8.59 9.84 -2.41
N THR A 83 9.59 9.52 -1.61
CA THR A 83 10.69 8.64 -1.99
C THR A 83 10.84 7.60 -0.91
N ASN A 84 10.90 6.32 -1.28
CA ASN A 84 10.96 5.21 -0.31
C ASN A 84 9.84 5.28 0.75
N LYS A 85 8.65 5.72 0.35
CA LYS A 85 7.47 5.93 1.21
C LYS A 85 7.59 7.01 2.29
N ALA A 86 8.67 7.81 2.28
CA ALA A 86 8.78 9.01 3.11
C ALA A 86 8.45 10.25 2.27
N LEU A 87 7.76 11.23 2.86
CA LEU A 87 7.55 12.53 2.23
C LEU A 87 8.91 13.24 2.13
N THR A 88 9.31 13.60 0.92
CA THR A 88 10.57 14.32 0.68
C THR A 88 10.33 15.79 0.38
N SER A 89 9.21 16.12 -0.27
CA SER A 89 8.86 17.50 -0.59
C SER A 89 7.34 17.68 -0.66
N ALA A 90 6.83 18.81 -0.19
CA ALA A 90 5.53 19.33 -0.57
C ALA A 90 5.68 20.78 -1.05
N VAL A 91 5.33 21.07 -2.30
CA VAL A 91 5.62 22.38 -2.92
C VAL A 91 4.44 22.94 -3.71
N SER A 92 4.29 24.26 -3.66
CA SER A 92 3.38 25.03 -4.52
C SER A 92 4.11 26.26 -5.03
N GLY A 93 4.48 26.26 -6.32
CA GLY A 93 5.44 27.23 -6.85
C GLY A 93 6.74 27.23 -6.03
N SER A 94 7.07 28.38 -5.42
CA SER A 94 8.24 28.53 -4.53
C SER A 94 7.95 28.24 -3.05
N LYS A 95 6.70 28.00 -2.65
CA LYS A 95 6.32 27.72 -1.26
C LYS A 95 6.71 26.29 -0.90
N THR A 96 7.38 26.11 0.24
CA THR A 96 7.65 24.79 0.84
C THR A 96 6.64 24.52 1.95
N LEU A 97 6.00 23.36 1.89
CA LEU A 97 4.86 22.98 2.75
C LEU A 97 5.08 21.63 3.44
N THR A 98 6.29 21.06 3.37
CA THR A 98 6.59 19.69 3.80
C THR A 98 6.15 19.43 5.25
N ASP A 99 6.30 20.41 6.14
CA ASP A 99 5.94 20.27 7.57
C ASP A 99 4.44 20.11 7.81
N TYR A 100 3.60 20.66 6.94
CA TYR A 100 2.14 20.54 7.02
C TYR A 100 1.65 19.15 6.61
N TYR A 101 2.39 18.45 5.75
CA TYR A 101 2.00 17.16 5.19
C TYR A 101 2.83 15.98 5.71
N LYS A 102 3.75 16.19 6.66
CA LYS A 102 4.69 15.17 7.15
C LYS A 102 4.05 13.85 7.62
N ASP A 103 2.83 13.91 8.12
CA ASP A 103 2.09 12.76 8.67
C ASP A 103 1.21 12.06 7.61
N VAL A 104 1.17 12.60 6.38
CA VAL A 104 0.48 11.96 5.25
C VAL A 104 1.24 10.70 4.85
N LYS A 105 0.51 9.58 4.79
CA LYS A 105 1.04 8.32 4.29
C LYS A 105 1.31 8.44 2.79
N ALA A 106 2.45 7.90 2.35
CA ALA A 106 2.75 7.80 0.91
C ALA A 106 1.68 7.00 0.16
N PRO A 107 1.52 7.23 -1.16
CA PRO A 107 0.72 6.37 -2.01
C PRO A 107 1.11 4.89 -1.87
N GLN A 108 0.08 4.05 -1.85
CA GLN A 108 0.17 2.60 -1.68
C GLN A 108 -0.10 1.86 -2.99
N GLU A 109 -0.75 2.52 -3.95
CA GLU A 109 -0.82 2.03 -5.32
C GLU A 109 0.57 1.88 -5.95
N ASP A 110 0.72 0.83 -6.76
CA ASP A 110 2.00 0.50 -7.37
C ASP A 110 2.40 1.55 -8.42
N GLY A 111 3.66 1.99 -8.36
CA GLY A 111 4.21 3.05 -9.21
C GLY A 111 3.84 4.48 -8.83
N ALA A 112 2.90 4.69 -7.89
CA ALA A 112 2.53 6.02 -7.42
C ALA A 112 3.55 6.55 -6.41
N THR A 113 4.12 7.73 -6.68
CA THR A 113 5.11 8.38 -5.80
C THR A 113 4.72 9.80 -5.42
N THR A 114 3.56 10.29 -5.87
CA THR A 114 3.12 11.66 -5.63
C THR A 114 1.66 11.73 -5.22
N TYR A 115 1.29 12.79 -4.50
CA TYR A 115 -0.06 13.34 -4.56
C TYR A 115 0.00 14.69 -5.27
N ALA A 116 -0.71 14.81 -6.38
CA ALA A 116 -0.98 16.09 -7.02
C ALA A 116 -2.29 16.64 -6.46
N ILE A 117 -2.27 17.92 -6.11
CA ILE A 117 -3.38 18.63 -5.52
C ILE A 117 -3.67 19.80 -6.44
N THR A 118 -4.93 19.94 -6.85
CA THR A 118 -5.40 21.06 -7.67
C THR A 118 -6.34 21.90 -6.84
N ILE A 119 -6.08 23.21 -6.81
CA ILE A 119 -6.90 24.22 -6.16
C ILE A 119 -7.54 25.04 -7.28
N SER A 120 -8.87 25.03 -7.34
CA SER A 120 -9.61 25.83 -8.31
C SER A 120 -9.47 27.32 -7.97
N SER A 121 -9.04 28.11 -8.96
CA SER A 121 -8.90 29.56 -8.82
C SER A 121 -10.25 30.28 -8.72
N THR A 122 -11.33 29.65 -9.17
CA THR A 122 -12.68 30.25 -9.24
C THR A 122 -13.46 30.09 -7.94
N ASP A 123 -13.37 28.92 -7.29
CA ASP A 123 -14.22 28.55 -6.15
C ASP A 123 -13.46 27.93 -4.97
N GLY A 124 -12.12 27.81 -5.06
CA GLY A 124 -11.29 27.24 -3.99
C GLY A 124 -11.50 25.74 -3.76
N THR A 125 -12.17 25.04 -4.68
CA THR A 125 -12.34 23.60 -4.57
C THR A 125 -10.99 22.88 -4.67
N VAL A 126 -10.76 21.95 -3.75
CA VAL A 126 -9.53 21.15 -3.67
C VAL A 126 -9.80 19.73 -4.18
N SER A 127 -9.02 19.29 -5.16
CA SER A 127 -9.00 17.93 -5.68
C SER A 127 -7.62 17.31 -5.47
N VAL A 128 -7.56 16.02 -5.14
CA VAL A 128 -6.30 15.30 -4.87
C VAL A 128 -6.26 14.02 -5.71
N ASN A 129 -5.16 13.79 -6.42
CA ASN A 129 -4.90 12.56 -7.18
C ASN A 129 -3.52 11.98 -6.83
N ASN A 130 -3.37 10.66 -6.82
CA ASN A 130 -2.13 9.96 -6.47
C ASN A 130 -1.12 9.87 -7.64
N GLY A 131 -1.12 10.83 -8.56
CA GLY A 131 -0.20 10.88 -9.71
C GLY A 131 -0.41 9.79 -10.77
N LYS A 132 -1.27 8.82 -10.52
CA LYS A 132 -1.71 7.82 -11.50
C LYS A 132 -2.97 8.34 -12.17
N SER A 133 -2.98 8.38 -13.51
CA SER A 133 -4.21 8.71 -14.26
C SER A 133 -5.35 7.86 -13.73
N VAL A 134 -6.42 8.52 -13.32
CA VAL A 134 -7.68 7.91 -12.89
C VAL A 134 -8.23 7.14 -14.09
N ASN A 135 -7.80 5.89 -14.28
CA ASN A 135 -8.65 4.92 -14.96
C ASN A 135 -9.66 4.46 -13.90
N THR A 136 -10.65 5.31 -13.65
CA THR A 136 -11.96 4.88 -13.18
C THR A 136 -12.54 3.95 -14.25
N ALA A 137 -12.07 2.70 -14.26
CA ALA A 137 -12.94 1.61 -14.63
C ALA A 137 -13.91 1.44 -13.46
N THR A 138 -14.89 2.35 -13.40
CA THR A 138 -16.18 2.07 -12.75
C THR A 138 -16.82 0.92 -13.57
N PRO A 139 -17.46 -0.06 -12.91
CA PRO A 139 -17.85 -1.35 -13.49
C PRO A 139 -18.69 -1.27 -14.77
#